data_AF-A0A4P5SBB6-F1
#
_entry.id   AF-A0A4P5SBB6-F1
#
_cell.length_a   1.000
_cell.length_b   1.000
_cell.length_c   1.000
_cell.angle_alpha   90.00
_cell.angle_beta   90.00
_cell.angle_gamma   90.00
#
_symmetry.space_group_name_H-M   'P 1'
#
loop_
_entity.id
_entity.type
_entity.pdbx_description
1 polymer ?
#
loop_
_entity_poly.entity_id
_entity_poly.type
_entity_poly.pdbx_seq_one_letter_code
_entity_poly.pdbx_strand_id
1 'polypeptide(L)'
;MSQSPWAPPFGEDPYTGGESASNQLTTSDFSVRVIVFTWLASYVVAFVVTTIILGATGNIDMDTGQEPKWFLGVSAISLWGPFLVGLLIVSNRFGSGNFAKDFFLSFRLIDLAGIPIGVVSQLLLVGLVTWPFRVLFPEKFAPDNVEKRARDLFDNAHGFWLVVLVVVVVFGAPIVEELVYRGFIHGHLRQNINELSALVIVAVWFAGVHLQVVEFPGLFAFALVVGTCFHLTKRLGMSVVAHVAFNATGLLLVAYL
;
A
#
# COMPACT_ATOMS: atom_id res chain seq x y z
N MET A 1 16.26 -3.47 36.29
CA MET A 1 16.22 -3.61 34.83
C MET A 1 16.04 -2.22 34.25
N SER A 2 17.05 -1.66 33.57
CA SER A 2 16.94 -0.33 32.95
C SER A 2 16.10 -0.44 31.68
N GLN A 3 15.03 0.34 31.57
CA GLN A 3 14.25 0.38 30.34
C GLN A 3 15.09 0.97 29.18
N SER A 4 14.86 0.46 27.97
CA SER A 4 15.47 0.98 26.74
C SER A 4 15.10 2.46 26.57
N PRO A 5 16.04 3.35 26.18
CA PRO A 5 15.75 4.77 25.91
C PRO A 5 14.71 5.00 24.81
N TRP A 6 14.38 3.96 24.05
CA TRP A 6 13.47 3.97 22.91
C TRP A 6 12.08 3.38 23.21
N ALA A 7 11.74 3.13 24.47
CA ALA A 7 10.40 2.70 24.84
C ALA A 7 9.37 3.82 24.51
N PRO A 8 8.29 3.52 23.75
CA PRO A 8 7.28 4.52 23.44
C PRO A 8 6.62 5.06 24.72
N PRO A 9 6.21 6.35 24.74
CA PRO A 9 5.71 7.04 25.94
C PRO A 9 4.38 6.50 26.49
N PHE A 10 3.73 5.61 25.75
CA PHE A 10 2.55 4.88 26.20
C PHE A 10 2.97 3.43 26.47
N GLY A 11 3.25 3.16 27.74
CA GLY A 11 3.73 1.87 28.22
C GLY A 11 2.82 0.71 27.87
N GLU A 12 3.47 -0.44 27.76
CA GLU A 12 2.99 -1.73 27.27
C GLU A 12 2.99 -1.86 25.74
N ASP A 13 4.11 -2.38 25.24
CA ASP A 13 4.07 -3.16 24.02
C ASP A 13 3.10 -4.35 24.26
N PRO A 14 1.96 -4.44 23.54
CA PRO A 14 1.03 -5.56 23.71
C PRO A 14 1.66 -6.91 23.36
N TYR A 15 2.87 -6.93 22.80
CA TYR A 15 3.62 -8.13 22.46
C TYR A 15 4.68 -8.51 23.51
N THR A 16 5.12 -7.58 24.38
CA THR A 16 6.03 -7.89 25.51
C THR A 16 5.32 -7.72 26.84
N GLY A 17 4.06 -8.19 26.92
CA GLY A 17 3.46 -8.46 28.22
C GLY A 17 4.44 -9.30 29.04
N GLY A 18 4.65 -8.93 30.30
CA GLY A 18 5.46 -9.71 31.23
C GLY A 18 5.06 -11.19 31.17
N GLU A 19 5.99 -12.08 31.54
CA GLU A 19 5.92 -13.55 31.36
C GLU A 19 4.59 -14.25 31.74
N SER A 20 3.64 -13.56 32.36
CA SER A 20 2.27 -14.00 32.66
C SER A 20 1.18 -13.68 31.62
N ALA A 21 1.41 -12.81 30.62
CA ALA A 21 0.42 -12.41 29.61
C ALA A 21 0.53 -13.16 28.26
N SER A 22 1.44 -14.13 28.17
CA SER A 22 1.75 -14.93 26.97
C SER A 22 0.62 -15.88 26.52
N ASN A 23 -0.50 -15.96 27.25
CA ASN A 23 -1.54 -16.97 27.04
C ASN A 23 -2.93 -16.45 26.62
N GLN A 24 -3.11 -15.16 26.31
CA GLN A 24 -4.45 -14.62 25.96
C GLN A 24 -4.56 -13.72 24.72
N LEU A 25 -3.48 -13.48 23.97
CA LEU A 25 -3.60 -13.07 22.58
C LEU A 25 -3.49 -14.35 21.76
N THR A 26 -4.64 -14.89 21.34
CA THR A 26 -4.72 -15.96 20.33
C THR A 26 -3.80 -15.60 19.16
N THR A 27 -2.63 -16.23 19.11
CA THR A 27 -1.61 -15.97 18.10
C THR A 27 -2.15 -16.48 16.78
N SER A 28 -2.73 -15.58 15.99
CA SER A 28 -3.09 -15.88 14.60
C SER A 28 -1.78 -16.16 13.85
N ASP A 29 -1.49 -17.42 13.65
CA ASP A 29 -0.19 -17.90 13.19
C ASP A 29 -0.16 -17.89 11.65
N PHE A 30 -0.16 -16.69 11.07
CA PHE A 30 -0.07 -16.55 9.62
C PHE A 30 1.37 -16.85 9.19
N SER A 31 1.62 -18.12 8.88
CA SER A 31 2.91 -18.53 8.35
C SER A 31 3.28 -17.76 7.07
N VAL A 32 4.57 -17.55 6.84
CA VAL A 32 5.09 -16.90 5.62
C VAL A 32 4.54 -17.56 4.35
N ARG A 33 4.29 -18.88 4.38
CA ARG A 33 3.69 -19.62 3.26
C ARG A 33 2.28 -19.14 2.94
N VAL A 34 1.44 -18.93 3.96
CA VAL A 34 0.07 -18.42 3.80
C VAL A 34 0.10 -17.00 3.24
N ILE A 35 1.02 -16.15 3.73
CA ILE A 35 1.19 -14.78 3.24
C ILE A 35 1.52 -14.78 1.74
N VAL A 36 2.60 -15.47 1.35
CA VAL A 36 3.06 -15.54 -0.04
C VAL A 36 2.01 -16.18 -0.94
N PHE A 37 1.41 -17.30 -0.52
CA PHE A 37 0.40 -17.99 -1.32
C PHE A 37 -0.84 -17.13 -1.54
N THR A 38 -1.37 -16.48 -0.51
CA THR A 38 -2.56 -15.63 -0.62
C THR A 38 -2.30 -14.46 -1.56
N TRP A 39 -1.12 -13.84 -1.44
CA TRP A 39 -0.71 -12.74 -2.31
C TRP A 39 -0.60 -13.18 -3.78
N LEU A 40 0.11 -14.29 -4.05
CA LEU A 40 0.25 -14.84 -5.40
C LEU A 40 -1.09 -15.28 -6.01
N ALA A 41 -1.90 -16.02 -5.23
CA ALA A 41 -3.20 -16.49 -5.69
C ALA A 41 -4.14 -15.32 -6.01
N SER A 42 -4.10 -14.24 -5.22
CA SER A 42 -4.90 -13.04 -5.49
C SER A 42 -4.52 -12.40 -6.82
N TYR A 43 -3.22 -12.29 -7.12
CA TYR A 43 -2.75 -11.79 -8.42
C TYR A 43 -3.14 -12.70 -9.58
N VAL A 44 -3.01 -14.02 -9.43
CA VAL A 44 -3.41 -14.98 -10.48
C VAL A 44 -4.91 -14.86 -10.78
N VAL A 45 -5.74 -14.81 -9.74
CA VAL A 45 -7.19 -14.63 -9.91
C VAL A 45 -7.50 -13.27 -10.53
N ALA A 46 -6.86 -12.19 -10.08
CA ALA A 46 -7.03 -10.86 -10.65
C ALA A 46 -6.66 -10.81 -12.14
N PHE A 47 -5.56 -11.46 -12.52
CA PHE A 47 -5.14 -11.57 -13.92
C PHE A 47 -6.16 -12.33 -14.76
N VAL A 48 -6.67 -13.47 -14.27
CA VAL A 48 -7.71 -14.26 -14.95
C VAL A 48 -9.00 -13.45 -15.10
N VAL A 49 -9.47 -12.81 -14.03
CA VAL A 49 -10.70 -12.00 -14.04
C VAL A 49 -10.58 -10.85 -15.03
N THR A 50 -9.46 -10.11 -14.99
CA THR A 50 -9.20 -9.01 -15.92
C THR A 50 -9.17 -9.51 -17.37
N THR A 51 -8.51 -10.64 -17.64
CA THR A 51 -8.45 -11.24 -18.98
C THR A 51 -9.84 -11.63 -19.50
N ILE A 52 -10.68 -12.23 -18.65
CA ILE A 52 -12.06 -12.59 -19.01
C ILE A 52 -12.88 -11.34 -19.35
N ILE A 53 -12.76 -10.27 -18.56
CA ILE A 53 -13.46 -9.01 -18.80
C ILE A 53 -13.01 -8.38 -20.12
N LEU A 54 -11.71 -8.35 -20.38
CA LEU A 54 -11.18 -7.83 -21.65
C LEU A 54 -11.68 -8.65 -22.84
N GLY A 55 -11.73 -9.98 -22.72
CA GLY A 55 -12.32 -10.86 -23.74
C GLY A 55 -13.80 -10.62 -23.97
N ALA A 56 -14.59 -10.55 -22.90
CA ALA A 56 -16.03 -10.37 -22.97
C ALA A 56 -16.42 -8.98 -23.51
N THR A 57 -15.57 -7.98 -23.35
CA THR A 57 -15.79 -6.62 -23.84
C THR A 57 -15.17 -6.35 -25.21
N GLY A 58 -14.43 -7.32 -25.78
CA GLY A 58 -13.78 -7.19 -27.08
C GLY A 58 -12.53 -6.30 -27.07
N ASN A 59 -11.86 -6.16 -25.93
CA ASN A 59 -10.69 -5.30 -25.76
C ASN A 59 -9.41 -6.07 -25.36
N ILE A 60 -9.23 -7.33 -25.76
CA ILE A 60 -7.99 -8.09 -25.47
C ILE A 60 -6.78 -7.42 -26.13
N ASP A 61 -6.93 -6.96 -27.37
CA ASP A 61 -5.84 -6.42 -28.19
C ASP A 61 -5.79 -4.88 -28.16
N MET A 62 -6.16 -4.27 -27.02
CA MET A 62 -6.11 -2.81 -26.88
C MET A 62 -4.66 -2.29 -26.88
N ASP A 63 -4.41 -1.22 -27.63
CA ASP A 63 -3.13 -0.52 -27.57
C ASP A 63 -3.00 0.24 -26.23
N THR A 64 -1.78 0.29 -25.69
CA THR A 64 -1.48 1.00 -24.45
C THR A 64 -1.76 2.49 -24.62
N GLY A 65 -2.55 3.08 -23.70
CA GLY A 65 -2.98 4.48 -23.77
C GLY A 65 -4.26 4.73 -24.58
N GLN A 66 -4.89 3.68 -25.13
CA GLN A 66 -6.22 3.75 -25.75
C GLN A 66 -7.27 2.98 -24.94
N GLU A 67 -7.05 2.83 -23.63
CA GLU A 67 -7.96 2.07 -22.79
C GLU A 67 -9.32 2.78 -22.68
N PRO A 68 -10.45 2.03 -22.72
CA PRO A 68 -11.75 2.61 -22.46
C PRO A 68 -11.82 3.26 -21.07
N LYS A 69 -12.56 4.36 -20.91
CA LYS A 69 -12.63 5.11 -19.64
C LYS A 69 -13.06 4.27 -18.43
N TRP A 70 -13.86 3.23 -18.65
CA TRP A 70 -14.29 2.30 -17.60
C TRP A 70 -13.17 1.38 -17.12
N PHE A 71 -12.10 1.22 -17.90
CA PHE A 71 -11.03 0.27 -17.65
C PHE A 71 -10.35 0.51 -16.31
N LEU A 72 -10.11 1.76 -15.91
CA LEU A 72 -9.51 2.09 -14.62
C LEU A 72 -10.32 1.51 -13.45
N GLY A 73 -11.62 1.78 -13.41
CA GLY A 73 -12.48 1.32 -12.32
C GLY A 73 -12.63 -0.20 -12.29
N VAL A 74 -12.78 -0.81 -13.47
CA VAL A 74 -12.97 -2.26 -13.57
C VAL A 74 -11.68 -3.03 -13.27
N SER A 75 -10.53 -2.57 -13.76
CA SER A 75 -9.23 -3.17 -13.45
C SER A 75 -8.89 -3.04 -11.96
N ALA A 76 -9.20 -1.89 -11.33
CA ALA A 76 -9.03 -1.71 -9.89
C ALA A 76 -9.89 -2.71 -9.09
N ILE A 77 -11.18 -2.84 -9.40
CA ILE A 77 -12.07 -3.81 -8.72
C ILE A 77 -11.62 -5.26 -8.97
N SER A 78 -11.20 -5.57 -10.20
CA SER A 78 -10.73 -6.91 -10.58
C SER A 78 -9.45 -7.29 -9.85
N LEU A 79 -8.59 -6.31 -9.54
CA LEU A 79 -7.39 -6.50 -8.73
C LEU A 79 -7.72 -6.62 -7.24
N TRP A 80 -8.51 -5.69 -6.70
CA TRP A 80 -8.74 -5.61 -5.26
C TRP A 80 -9.69 -6.69 -4.73
N GLY A 81 -10.70 -7.08 -5.52
CA GLY A 81 -11.69 -8.09 -5.12
C GLY A 81 -11.04 -9.40 -4.64
N PRO A 82 -10.17 -10.05 -5.45
CA PRO A 82 -9.43 -11.24 -5.05
C PRO A 82 -8.60 -11.04 -3.79
N PHE A 83 -7.94 -9.89 -3.62
CA PHE A 83 -7.19 -9.57 -2.41
C PHE A 83 -8.09 -9.51 -1.17
N LEU A 84 -9.19 -8.77 -1.24
CA LEU A 84 -10.13 -8.63 -0.12
C LEU A 84 -10.76 -9.98 0.24
N VAL A 85 -11.15 -10.78 -0.76
CA VAL A 85 -11.66 -12.14 -0.55
C VAL A 85 -10.58 -13.04 0.06
N GLY A 86 -9.34 -12.97 -0.43
CA GLY A 86 -8.20 -13.69 0.13
C GLY A 86 -7.97 -13.36 1.60
N LEU A 87 -7.98 -12.07 1.96
CA LEU A 87 -7.85 -11.61 3.34
C LEU A 87 -9.02 -12.09 4.22
N LEU A 88 -10.26 -12.08 3.72
CA LEU A 88 -11.42 -12.63 4.44
C LEU A 88 -11.29 -14.14 4.69
N ILE A 89 -10.86 -14.91 3.68
CA ILE A 89 -10.62 -16.35 3.82
C ILE A 89 -9.53 -16.61 4.86
N VAL A 90 -8.44 -15.83 4.80
CA VAL A 90 -7.30 -15.97 5.69
C VAL A 90 -7.66 -15.63 7.13
N SER A 91 -8.37 -14.52 7.36
CA SER A 91 -8.89 -14.14 8.68
C SER A 91 -9.80 -15.23 9.27
N ASN A 92 -10.71 -15.79 8.47
CA ASN A 92 -11.63 -16.83 8.94
C ASN A 92 -10.97 -18.20 9.20
N ARG A 93 -9.91 -18.55 8.45
CA ARG A 93 -9.29 -19.89 8.53
C ARG A 93 -8.07 -19.95 9.46
N PHE A 94 -7.30 -18.88 9.51
CA PHE A 94 -6.01 -18.83 10.22
C PHE A 94 -5.95 -17.70 11.27
N GLY A 95 -6.90 -16.76 11.22
CA GLY A 95 -7.01 -15.64 12.16
C GLY A 95 -8.06 -15.85 13.23
N SER A 96 -8.54 -14.75 13.81
CA SER A 96 -9.61 -14.75 14.80
C SER A 96 -11.02 -14.72 14.18
N GLY A 97 -11.12 -14.57 12.86
CA GLY A 97 -12.37 -14.29 12.15
C GLY A 97 -12.86 -12.84 12.30
N ASN A 98 -12.19 -12.01 13.12
CA ASN A 98 -12.44 -10.58 13.19
C ASN A 98 -11.47 -9.84 12.28
N PHE A 99 -11.91 -9.54 11.06
CA PHE A 99 -11.11 -8.88 10.03
C PHE A 99 -10.41 -7.61 10.52
N ALA A 100 -11.11 -6.75 11.26
CA ALA A 100 -10.54 -5.50 11.72
C ALA A 100 -9.43 -5.71 12.76
N LYS A 101 -9.57 -6.72 13.62
CA LYS A 101 -8.55 -7.09 14.59
C LYS A 101 -7.35 -7.76 13.90
N ASP A 102 -7.60 -8.71 13.02
CA ASP A 102 -6.57 -9.49 12.33
C ASP A 102 -5.69 -8.62 11.42
N PHE A 103 -6.23 -7.54 10.84
CA PHE A 103 -5.48 -6.64 9.96
C PHE A 103 -5.28 -5.24 10.54
N PHE A 104 -5.41 -5.07 11.87
CA PHE A 104 -5.10 -3.84 12.59
C PHE A 104 -5.87 -2.60 12.07
N LEU A 105 -7.08 -2.82 11.55
CA LEU A 105 -7.94 -1.77 11.01
C LEU A 105 -8.61 -1.02 12.16
N SER A 106 -7.96 0.05 12.60
CA SER A 106 -8.52 0.99 13.56
C SER A 106 -8.04 2.40 13.26
N PHE A 107 -8.83 3.38 13.69
CA PHE A 107 -8.61 4.80 13.45
C PHE A 107 -8.71 5.59 14.76
N ARG A 108 -7.85 6.61 14.90
CA ARG A 108 -7.85 7.59 15.99
C ARG A 108 -7.58 8.98 15.41
N LEU A 109 -8.02 10.04 16.09
CA LEU A 109 -7.81 11.42 15.60
C LEU A 109 -6.34 11.78 15.36
N ILE A 110 -5.41 11.25 16.15
CA ILE A 110 -3.97 11.46 15.95
C ILE A 110 -3.47 10.91 14.61
N ASP A 111 -4.21 9.98 13.98
CA ASP A 111 -3.87 9.44 12.66
C ASP A 111 -4.01 10.49 11.55
N LEU A 112 -4.71 11.59 11.81
CA LEU A 112 -4.72 12.78 10.93
C LEU A 112 -3.35 13.44 10.80
N ALA A 113 -2.40 13.18 11.72
CA ALA A 113 -1.00 13.56 11.53
C ALA A 113 -0.37 12.87 10.31
N GLY A 114 -1.00 11.80 9.77
CA GLY A 114 -0.65 11.24 8.47
C GLY A 114 -0.75 12.25 7.33
N ILE A 115 -1.65 13.26 7.40
CA ILE A 115 -1.83 14.25 6.33
C ILE A 115 -0.53 15.00 6.03
N PRO A 116 0.08 15.73 7.00
CA PRO A 116 1.35 16.40 6.73
C PRO A 116 2.48 15.42 6.36
N ILE A 117 2.48 14.19 6.90
CA ILE A 117 3.47 13.16 6.54
C ILE A 117 3.37 12.81 5.05
N GLY A 118 2.15 12.55 4.55
CA GLY A 118 1.90 12.24 3.14
C GLY A 118 2.26 13.39 2.21
N VAL A 119 1.81 14.61 2.55
CA VAL A 119 2.08 15.84 1.78
C VAL A 119 3.60 16.10 1.69
N VAL A 120 4.31 16.06 2.82
CA VAL A 120 5.76 16.26 2.86
C VAL A 120 6.50 15.16 2.10
N SER A 121 6.02 13.92 2.19
CA SER A 121 6.62 12.82 1.43
C SER A 121 6.49 13.03 -0.07
N GLN A 122 5.31 13.44 -0.54
CA GLN A 122 5.08 13.71 -1.96
C GLN A 122 5.92 14.90 -2.45
N LEU A 123 5.90 16.03 -1.73
CA LEU A 123 6.53 17.27 -2.18
C LEU A 123 8.05 17.28 -2.03
N LEU A 124 8.58 16.63 -0.98
CA LEU A 124 10.00 16.69 -0.65
C LEU A 124 10.68 15.34 -0.76
N LEU A 125 10.18 14.29 -0.10
CA LEU A 125 10.89 13.00 -0.01
C LEU A 125 11.10 12.37 -1.38
N VAL A 126 10.07 12.31 -2.22
CA VAL A 126 10.16 11.73 -3.56
C VAL A 126 11.19 12.49 -4.41
N GLY A 127 11.13 13.82 -4.42
CA GLY A 127 12.10 14.65 -5.13
C GLY A 127 13.53 14.43 -4.65
N LEU A 128 13.74 14.42 -3.34
CA LEU A 128 15.07 14.24 -2.73
C LEU A 128 15.65 12.85 -3.00
N VAL A 129 14.85 11.79 -2.88
CA VAL A 129 15.31 10.41 -3.08
C VAL A 129 15.54 10.11 -4.55
N THR A 130 14.74 10.69 -5.44
CA THR A 130 14.93 10.49 -6.89
C THR A 130 16.06 11.36 -7.45
N TRP A 131 16.39 12.50 -6.82
CA TRP A 131 17.39 13.45 -7.33
C TRP A 131 18.75 12.82 -7.70
N PRO A 132 19.40 11.98 -6.86
CA PRO A 132 20.64 11.31 -7.24
C PRO A 132 20.50 10.45 -8.50
N PHE A 133 19.36 9.76 -8.67
CA PHE A 133 19.09 8.94 -9.85
C PHE A 133 18.86 9.79 -11.10
N ARG A 134 18.29 10.99 -10.96
CA ARG A 134 18.18 11.97 -12.07
C ARG A 134 19.54 12.43 -12.55
N VAL A 135 20.48 12.65 -11.64
CA VAL A 135 21.86 13.06 -11.98
C VAL A 135 22.63 11.92 -12.62
N LEU A 136 22.52 10.70 -12.09
CA LEU A 136 23.28 9.55 -12.57
C LEU A 136 22.70 8.90 -13.83
N PHE A 137 21.38 8.98 -14.02
CA PHE A 137 20.65 8.31 -15.10
C PHE A 137 19.57 9.23 -15.72
N PRO A 138 19.97 10.38 -16.30
CA PRO A 138 19.04 11.43 -16.74
C PRO A 138 18.02 10.96 -17.80
N GLU A 139 18.42 10.07 -18.71
CA GLU A 139 17.52 9.54 -19.75
C GLU A 139 16.37 8.71 -19.16
N LYS A 140 16.62 7.98 -18.07
CA LYS A 140 15.61 7.14 -17.43
C LYS A 140 14.77 7.96 -16.46
N PHE A 141 15.39 8.76 -15.60
CA PHE A 141 14.72 9.46 -14.50
C PHE A 141 14.37 10.92 -14.82
N ALA A 142 14.23 11.27 -16.11
CA ALA A 142 13.70 12.58 -16.49
C ALA A 142 12.36 12.85 -15.79
N PRO A 143 12.07 14.10 -15.33
CA PRO A 143 10.83 14.43 -14.62
C PRO A 143 9.58 13.96 -15.35
N ASP A 144 9.55 14.11 -16.67
CA ASP A 144 8.44 13.68 -17.52
C ASP A 144 8.16 12.18 -17.38
N ASN A 145 9.18 11.33 -17.29
CA ASN A 145 9.02 9.89 -17.13
C ASN A 145 8.51 9.48 -15.75
N VAL A 146 8.84 10.26 -14.71
CA VAL A 146 8.39 10.01 -13.33
C VAL A 146 6.91 10.34 -13.18
N GLU A 147 6.45 11.41 -13.84
CA GLU A 147 5.07 11.90 -13.74
C GLU A 147 4.16 11.35 -14.82
N LYS A 148 4.70 10.76 -15.89
CA LYS A 148 3.96 10.31 -17.08
C LYS A 148 2.72 9.51 -16.74
N ARG A 149 2.85 8.48 -15.89
CA ARG A 149 1.73 7.61 -15.52
C ARG A 149 0.60 8.39 -14.85
N ALA A 150 0.92 9.33 -13.96
CA ALA A 150 -0.07 10.14 -13.28
C ALA A 150 -0.72 11.15 -14.24
N ARG A 151 0.05 11.73 -15.17
CA ARG A 151 -0.44 12.60 -16.26
C ARG A 151 -1.37 11.86 -17.19
N ASP A 152 -0.96 10.70 -17.71
CA ASP A 152 -1.78 9.86 -18.59
C ASP A 152 -3.12 9.47 -17.93
N LEU A 153 -3.11 9.14 -16.63
CA LEU A 153 -4.35 8.84 -15.88
C LEU A 153 -5.25 10.07 -15.73
N PHE A 154 -4.67 11.24 -15.44
CA PHE A 154 -5.42 12.49 -15.28
C PHE A 154 -6.00 12.98 -16.59
N ASP A 155 -5.19 13.02 -17.65
CA ASP A 155 -5.58 13.50 -18.99
C ASP A 155 -6.69 12.64 -19.60
N ASN A 156 -6.73 11.34 -19.28
CA ASN A 156 -7.80 10.44 -19.72
C ASN A 156 -9.10 10.55 -18.87
N ALA A 157 -9.07 11.27 -17.74
CA ALA A 157 -10.18 11.37 -16.82
C ALA A 157 -10.90 12.73 -16.93
N HIS A 158 -12.06 12.74 -17.60
CA HIS A 158 -12.92 13.92 -17.72
C HIS A 158 -14.35 13.66 -17.23
N GLY A 159 -14.99 14.71 -16.72
CA GLY A 159 -16.38 14.64 -16.23
C GLY A 159 -16.54 13.63 -15.09
N PHE A 160 -17.51 12.72 -15.21
CA PHE A 160 -17.74 11.66 -14.23
C PHE A 160 -16.51 10.77 -13.98
N TRP A 161 -15.68 10.55 -15.00
CA TRP A 161 -14.49 9.70 -14.87
C TRP A 161 -13.38 10.32 -14.02
N LEU A 162 -13.36 11.66 -13.87
CA LEU A 162 -12.47 12.32 -12.91
C LEU A 162 -12.84 11.94 -11.46
N VAL A 163 -14.14 11.83 -11.15
CA VAL A 163 -14.60 11.38 -9.84
C VAL A 163 -14.18 9.93 -9.61
N VAL A 164 -14.32 9.06 -10.62
CA VAL A 164 -13.85 7.67 -10.55
C VAL A 164 -12.34 7.62 -10.31
N LEU A 165 -11.55 8.41 -11.04
CA LEU A 165 -10.10 8.52 -10.85
C LEU A 165 -9.76 8.89 -9.40
N VAL A 166 -10.38 9.95 -8.87
CA VAL A 166 -10.14 10.39 -7.48
C VAL A 166 -10.50 9.29 -6.50
N VAL A 167 -11.68 8.67 -6.61
CA VAL A 167 -12.10 7.60 -5.70
C VAL A 167 -11.13 6.42 -5.76
N VAL A 168 -10.72 6.00 -6.96
CA VAL A 168 -9.83 4.85 -7.14
C VAL A 168 -8.41 5.16 -6.66
N VAL A 169 -7.80 6.25 -7.11
CA VAL A 169 -6.38 6.55 -6.88
C VAL A 169 -6.14 7.17 -5.51
N VAL A 170 -7.01 8.09 -5.06
CA VAL A 170 -6.78 8.81 -3.81
C VAL A 170 -7.25 8.02 -2.60
N PHE A 171 -8.30 7.21 -2.73
CA PHE A 171 -8.88 6.49 -1.59
C PHE A 171 -8.76 4.97 -1.73
N GLY A 172 -9.28 4.40 -2.82
CA GLY A 172 -9.37 2.95 -3.00
C GLY A 172 -8.02 2.25 -2.95
N ALA A 173 -7.07 2.70 -3.77
CA ALA A 173 -5.72 2.14 -3.84
C ALA A 173 -5.01 2.23 -2.48
N PRO A 174 -4.87 3.41 -1.83
CA PRO A 174 -4.29 3.51 -0.50
C PRO A 174 -4.93 2.57 0.53
N ILE A 175 -6.25 2.47 0.59
CA ILE A 175 -6.92 1.63 1.59
C ILE A 175 -6.60 0.14 1.36
N VAL A 176 -6.74 -0.34 0.14
CA VAL A 176 -6.52 -1.76 -0.17
C VAL A 176 -5.04 -2.11 -0.05
N GLU A 177 -4.16 -1.24 -0.52
CA GLU A 177 -2.72 -1.46 -0.44
C GLU A 177 -2.23 -1.44 1.02
N GLU A 178 -2.66 -0.50 1.85
CA GLU A 178 -2.28 -0.52 3.27
C GLU A 178 -2.82 -1.76 4.00
N LEU A 179 -4.04 -2.22 3.68
CA LEU A 179 -4.58 -3.48 4.21
C LEU A 179 -3.70 -4.68 3.83
N VAL A 180 -3.33 -4.80 2.55
CA VAL A 180 -2.52 -5.93 2.05
C VAL A 180 -1.08 -5.85 2.57
N TYR A 181 -0.39 -4.73 2.37
CA TYR A 181 1.03 -4.64 2.65
C TYR A 181 1.33 -4.42 4.13
N ARG A 182 0.55 -3.60 4.84
CA ARG A 182 0.82 -3.29 6.25
C ARG A 182 0.01 -4.19 7.17
N GLY A 183 -1.30 -4.26 6.94
CA GLY A 183 -2.21 -5.03 7.78
C GLY A 183 -1.93 -6.52 7.73
N PHE A 184 -1.77 -7.06 6.52
CA PHE A 184 -1.55 -8.48 6.31
C PHE A 184 -0.06 -8.86 6.24
N ILE A 185 0.70 -8.36 5.27
CA ILE A 185 2.08 -8.83 5.06
C ILE A 185 3.00 -8.36 6.20
N HIS A 186 3.14 -7.05 6.43
CA HIS A 186 4.03 -6.52 7.47
C HIS A 186 3.62 -6.96 8.87
N GLY A 187 2.34 -6.81 9.22
CA GLY A 187 1.78 -7.13 10.53
C GLY A 187 2.07 -8.56 10.99
N HIS A 188 2.18 -9.51 10.06
CA HIS A 188 2.41 -10.92 10.38
C HIS A 188 3.83 -11.40 10.04
N LEU A 189 4.49 -10.81 9.05
CA LEU A 189 5.89 -11.14 8.74
C LEU A 189 6.81 -10.83 9.92
N ARG A 190 6.56 -9.73 10.66
CA ARG A 190 7.28 -9.36 11.90
C ARG A 190 7.19 -10.37 13.04
N GLN A 191 6.28 -11.35 12.96
CA GLN A 191 6.21 -12.44 13.95
C GLN A 191 7.29 -13.51 13.68
N ASN A 192 7.80 -13.57 12.44
CA ASN A 192 8.75 -14.57 11.97
C ASN A 192 10.17 -14.02 11.84
N ILE A 193 10.32 -12.70 11.70
CA ILE A 193 11.61 -12.00 11.54
C ILE A 193 11.60 -10.69 12.32
N ASN A 194 12.78 -10.08 12.54
CA ASN A 194 12.85 -8.79 13.21
C ASN A 194 12.12 -7.68 12.44
N GLU A 195 11.61 -6.69 13.16
CA GLU A 195 10.77 -5.63 12.60
C GLU A 195 11.45 -4.83 11.49
N LEU A 196 12.73 -4.48 11.65
CA LEU A 196 13.44 -3.68 10.64
C LEU A 196 13.54 -4.43 9.31
N SER A 197 13.84 -5.73 9.36
CA SER A 197 13.85 -6.58 8.17
C SER A 197 12.46 -6.70 7.55
N ALA A 198 11.40 -6.86 8.35
CA ALA A 198 10.03 -6.89 7.84
C ALA A 198 9.65 -5.58 7.14
N LEU A 199 9.96 -4.43 7.75
CA LEU A 199 9.73 -3.10 7.19
C LEU A 199 10.42 -2.94 5.82
N VAL A 200 11.71 -3.28 5.74
CA VAL A 200 12.48 -3.13 4.49
C VAL A 200 11.98 -4.10 3.42
N ILE A 201 11.74 -5.37 3.76
CA ILE A 201 11.23 -6.38 2.82
C ILE A 201 9.88 -5.95 2.25
N VAL A 202 8.96 -5.50 3.10
CA VAL A 202 7.63 -5.04 2.66
C VAL A 202 7.73 -3.78 1.82
N ALA A 203 8.63 -2.85 2.14
CA ALA A 203 8.85 -1.66 1.32
C ALA A 203 9.40 -2.00 -0.06
N VAL A 204 10.37 -2.93 -0.15
CA VAL A 204 10.86 -3.46 -1.44
C VAL A 204 9.75 -4.16 -2.20
N TRP A 205 8.94 -4.99 -1.53
CA TRP A 205 7.82 -5.71 -2.14
C TRP A 205 6.79 -4.72 -2.70
N PHE A 206 6.38 -3.73 -1.91
CA PHE A 206 5.46 -2.68 -2.32
C PHE A 206 5.97 -1.91 -3.55
N ALA A 207 7.23 -1.46 -3.54
CA ALA A 207 7.79 -0.73 -4.68
C ALA A 207 7.95 -1.64 -5.92
N GLY A 208 8.38 -2.88 -5.72
CA GLY A 208 8.68 -3.82 -6.80
C GLY A 208 7.47 -4.23 -7.63
N VAL A 209 6.28 -4.31 -7.02
CA VAL A 209 5.06 -4.76 -7.73
C VAL A 209 4.52 -3.75 -8.73
N HIS A 210 5.01 -2.50 -8.66
CA HIS A 210 4.65 -1.47 -9.61
C HIS A 210 5.35 -1.67 -10.97
N LEU A 211 6.43 -2.46 -11.01
CA LEU A 211 7.17 -2.80 -12.23
C LEU A 211 7.68 -1.59 -13.04
N GLN A 212 7.76 -0.41 -12.41
CA GLN A 212 8.29 0.81 -12.98
C GLN A 212 9.60 1.18 -12.29
N VAL A 213 10.73 0.96 -12.97
CA VAL A 213 12.08 1.21 -12.42
C VAL A 213 12.25 2.68 -12.01
N VAL A 214 11.62 3.59 -12.74
CA VAL A 214 11.65 5.04 -12.49
C VAL A 214 10.91 5.41 -11.19
N GLU A 215 9.81 4.74 -10.89
CA GLU A 215 9.00 5.00 -9.70
C GLU A 215 9.62 4.35 -8.44
N PHE A 216 10.43 3.30 -8.63
CA PHE A 216 10.92 2.45 -7.54
C PHE A 216 11.58 3.21 -6.37
N PRO A 217 12.55 4.14 -6.57
CA PRO A 217 13.20 4.82 -5.44
C PRO A 217 12.22 5.65 -4.60
N GLY A 218 11.30 6.37 -5.26
CA GLY A 218 10.28 7.17 -4.59
C GLY A 218 9.28 6.31 -3.84
N LEU A 219 8.76 5.26 -4.50
CA LEU A 219 7.80 4.33 -3.89
C LEU A 219 8.42 3.55 -2.73
N PHE A 220 9.68 3.12 -2.85
CA PHE A 220 10.38 2.44 -1.77
C PHE A 220 10.54 3.34 -0.55
N ALA A 221 11.00 4.57 -0.75
CA ALA A 221 11.15 5.54 0.34
C ALA A 221 9.80 5.86 1.01
N PHE A 222 8.76 6.09 0.21
CA PHE A 222 7.43 6.33 0.75
C PHE A 222 6.88 5.10 1.49
N ALA A 223 7.12 3.89 0.97
CA ALA A 223 6.70 2.65 1.62
C ALA A 223 7.36 2.44 2.99
N LEU A 224 8.61 2.86 3.15
CA LEU A 224 9.29 2.90 4.46
C LEU A 224 8.62 3.90 5.41
N VAL A 225 8.17 5.06 4.93
CA VAL A 225 7.46 6.06 5.75
C VAL A 225 6.16 5.49 6.28
N VAL A 226 5.25 5.02 5.42
CA VAL A 226 3.95 4.49 5.87
C VAL A 226 4.11 3.15 6.63
N GLY A 227 5.15 2.37 6.33
CA GLY A 227 5.53 1.21 7.14
C GLY A 227 6.01 1.59 8.55
N THR A 228 6.73 2.70 8.67
CA THR A 228 7.13 3.27 9.97
C THR A 228 5.93 3.84 10.72
N CYS A 229 4.99 4.51 10.05
CA CYS A 229 3.72 4.94 10.66
C CYS A 229 2.97 3.74 11.26
N PHE A 230 2.88 2.63 10.52
CA PHE A 230 2.26 1.39 11.00
C PHE A 230 3.03 0.80 12.19
N HIS A 231 4.36 0.74 12.08
CA HIS A 231 5.22 0.25 13.17
C HIS A 231 5.02 1.04 14.46
N LEU A 232 4.98 2.37 14.39
CA LEU A 232 4.88 3.22 15.57
C LEU A 232 3.47 3.23 16.17
N THR A 233 2.43 3.22 15.33
CA THR A 233 1.03 3.35 15.79
C THR A 233 0.36 2.01 16.07
N LYS A 234 0.92 0.91 15.55
CA LYS A 234 0.36 -0.46 15.60
C LYS A 234 -1.07 -0.56 15.04
N ARG A 235 -1.43 0.32 14.11
CA ARG A 235 -2.72 0.35 13.41
C ARG A 235 -2.57 0.97 12.03
N LEU A 236 -3.55 0.70 11.17
CA LEU A 236 -3.53 1.20 9.79
C LEU A 236 -3.88 2.66 9.62
N GLY A 237 -4.63 3.27 10.56
CA GLY A 237 -5.21 4.60 10.39
C GLY A 237 -4.21 5.65 9.89
N MET A 238 -3.05 5.78 10.54
CA MET A 238 -2.05 6.80 10.17
C MET A 238 -1.41 6.51 8.81
N SER A 239 -1.11 5.25 8.50
CA SER A 239 -0.54 4.84 7.22
C SER A 239 -1.51 5.09 6.06
N VAL A 240 -2.80 4.76 6.25
CA VAL A 240 -3.86 5.02 5.27
C VAL A 240 -3.99 6.51 5.02
N VAL A 241 -4.07 7.33 6.07
CA VAL A 241 -4.20 8.79 5.91
C VAL A 241 -2.98 9.39 5.21
N ALA A 242 -1.77 8.96 5.58
CA ALA A 242 -0.55 9.43 4.90
C ALA A 242 -0.52 9.04 3.42
N HIS A 243 -0.95 7.83 3.08
CA HIS A 243 -1.03 7.36 1.71
C HIS A 243 -2.11 8.08 0.89
N VAL A 244 -3.30 8.28 1.47
CA VAL A 244 -4.36 9.11 0.86
C VAL A 244 -3.83 10.52 0.58
N ALA A 245 -3.18 11.15 1.56
CA ALA A 245 -2.63 12.51 1.41
C ALA A 245 -1.50 12.58 0.38
N PHE A 246 -0.64 11.56 0.32
CA PHE A 246 0.41 11.44 -0.70
C PHE A 246 -0.19 11.39 -2.11
N ASN A 247 -1.14 10.47 -2.35
CA ASN A 247 -1.80 10.33 -3.66
C ASN A 247 -2.63 11.57 -4.03
N ALA A 248 -3.36 12.15 -3.08
CA ALA A 248 -4.10 13.39 -3.30
C ALA A 248 -3.15 14.52 -3.73
N THR A 249 -2.02 14.68 -3.03
CA THR A 249 -1.02 15.71 -3.35
C THR A 249 -0.43 15.47 -4.74
N GLY A 250 -0.09 14.24 -5.08
CA GLY A 250 0.45 13.88 -6.41
C GLY A 250 -0.53 14.19 -7.53
N LEU A 251 -1.81 13.83 -7.35
CA LEU A 251 -2.86 14.11 -8.33
C LEU A 251 -3.10 15.61 -8.48
N LEU A 252 -3.06 16.38 -7.38
CA LEU A 252 -3.18 17.84 -7.44
C LEU A 252 -2.01 18.47 -8.17
N LEU A 253 -0.76 18.03 -7.94
CA LEU A 253 0.40 18.55 -8.67
C LEU A 253 0.23 18.39 -10.17
N VAL A 254 -0.20 17.22 -10.63
CA VAL A 254 -0.47 16.96 -12.06
C VAL A 254 -1.59 17.86 -12.59
N ALA A 255 -2.62 18.14 -11.78
CA ALA A 255 -3.72 19.01 -12.20
C ALA A 255 -3.32 20.49 -12.34
N TYR A 256 -2.23 20.93 -11.71
CA TYR A 256 -1.79 22.34 -11.70
C TYR A 256 -0.52 22.62 -12.52
N LEU A 257 0.22 21.58 -12.95
CA LEU A 257 1.48 21.68 -13.70
C LEU A 257 1.30 21.24 -15.17
#